data_AF-A0A2E3Q5I5-F1
#
_entry.id   AF-A0A2E3Q5I5-F1
#
_cell.length_a   1.000
_cell.length_b   1.000
_cell.length_c   1.000
_cell.angle_alpha   90.00
_cell.angle_beta   90.00
_cell.angle_gamma   90.00
#
_symmetry.space_group_name_H-M   'P 1'
#
loop_
_entity.id
_entity.type
_entity.pdbx_description
1 polymer ?
#
loop_
_entity_poly.entity_id
_entity_poly.type
_entity_poly.pdbx_seq_one_letter_code
_entity_poly.pdbx_strand_id
1 'polypeptide(L)'
;KAVRDGINEGGIRTRSLALGEGVAGQAAQLGLPLRLNHRSKIEQFSTNPVHCIMAVPLIYGGRLLGVINLTNKVDADGNEDPVGRYTEQDEQLAKGLADQAAQNLHKARLYDASITDRLTGLKNNRHFQEQLDKQLAQTGRDSKGLCLAIIDIDLFKRFNDTWGHKAGDYVLMRAARILEESCRTTGQDLAFRYGGEEFCVLLSDTDLETAHTQLEAFRAAMEDAEHVWQNRSLRVTCSVGICHYPEGATNAHDLFERADAALYAAKQAGRNRVAVSQVTAELDPVQVVKPAGEPSATPTPVPDPIQVGPPRAFLPESIGANTDSALPIDAFSAEDLDPDEFPRNDLLPGDDDDPLSAMMA
;
A
#
# COMPACT_ATOMS: atom_id res chain seq x y z
N LYS A 1 -13.56 -8.78 6.39
CA LYS A 1 -13.43 -8.37 7.81
C LYS A 1 -13.37 -9.62 8.68
N ALA A 2 -14.46 -10.37 8.87
CA ALA A 2 -14.50 -11.61 9.69
C ALA A 2 -13.38 -12.65 9.46
N VAL A 3 -13.02 -12.99 8.21
CA VAL A 3 -11.93 -13.96 7.93
C VAL A 3 -10.54 -13.37 8.25
N ARG A 4 -10.34 -12.08 7.95
CA ARG A 4 -9.07 -11.39 8.24
C ARG A 4 -8.86 -11.26 9.75
N ASP A 5 -9.91 -10.85 10.46
CA ASP A 5 -9.89 -10.64 11.90
C ASP A 5 -9.76 -12.00 12.61
N GLY A 6 -10.44 -13.05 12.13
CA GLY A 6 -10.28 -14.41 12.64
C GLY A 6 -8.89 -15.02 12.42
N ILE A 7 -8.18 -14.69 11.33
CA ILE A 7 -6.76 -15.08 11.15
C ILE A 7 -5.86 -14.31 12.12
N ASN A 8 -6.05 -12.99 12.22
CA ASN A 8 -5.21 -12.12 13.06
C ASN A 8 -5.40 -12.35 14.57
N GLU A 9 -6.60 -12.74 14.98
CA GLU A 9 -6.97 -13.05 16.37
C GLU A 9 -6.70 -14.53 16.73
N GLY A 10 -6.13 -15.31 15.81
CA GLY A 10 -5.78 -16.72 16.02
C GLY A 10 -6.98 -17.69 16.04
N GLY A 11 -8.19 -17.22 15.71
CA GLY A 11 -9.40 -18.02 15.59
C GLY A 11 -9.41 -18.95 14.35
N ILE A 12 -8.59 -18.63 13.34
CA ILE A 12 -8.37 -19.46 12.15
C ILE A 12 -6.93 -19.96 12.19
N ARG A 13 -6.75 -21.28 12.36
CA ARG A 13 -5.43 -21.92 12.27
C ARG A 13 -4.92 -21.80 10.84
N THR A 14 -3.81 -21.10 10.67
CA THR A 14 -3.10 -21.02 9.39
C THR A 14 -1.90 -21.96 9.41
N ARG A 15 -1.61 -22.55 8.26
CA ARG A 15 -0.38 -23.30 8.00
C ARG A 15 0.24 -22.73 6.73
N SER A 16 1.56 -22.53 6.75
CA SER A 16 2.31 -22.22 5.54
C SER A 16 2.69 -23.54 4.88
N LEU A 17 2.55 -23.61 3.56
CA LEU A 17 2.96 -24.74 2.74
C LEU A 17 4.15 -24.31 1.88
N ALA A 18 5.17 -25.14 1.81
CA ALA A 18 6.28 -24.93 0.89
C ALA A 18 5.86 -25.13 -0.57
N LEU A 19 6.63 -24.60 -1.52
CA LEU A 19 6.46 -24.95 -2.92
C LEU A 19 6.70 -26.46 -3.10
N GLY A 20 5.82 -27.12 -3.85
CA GLY A 20 5.78 -28.58 -3.99
C GLY A 20 5.09 -29.34 -2.86
N GLU A 21 4.75 -28.70 -1.73
CA GLU A 21 4.09 -29.34 -0.60
C GLU A 21 2.55 -29.38 -0.78
N GLY A 22 1.99 -30.59 -0.77
CA GLY A 22 0.56 -30.81 -1.00
C GLY A 22 0.08 -30.28 -2.35
N VAL A 23 -1.23 -30.32 -2.57
CA VAL A 23 -1.81 -29.96 -3.89
C VAL A 23 -1.62 -28.48 -4.22
N ALA A 24 -1.74 -27.60 -3.22
CA ALA A 24 -1.53 -26.16 -3.42
C ALA A 24 -0.07 -25.80 -3.70
N GLY A 25 0.89 -26.39 -2.97
CA GLY A 25 2.31 -26.16 -3.20
C GLY A 25 2.76 -26.67 -4.57
N GLN A 26 2.22 -27.81 -5.01
CA GLN A 26 2.49 -28.35 -6.35
C GLN A 26 1.90 -27.46 -7.45
N ALA A 27 0.65 -27.00 -7.31
CA ALA A 27 0.03 -26.09 -8.28
C ALA A 27 0.80 -24.75 -8.37
N ALA A 28 1.28 -24.25 -7.23
CA ALA A 28 2.16 -23.09 -7.16
C ALA A 28 3.50 -23.30 -7.88
N GLN A 29 4.14 -24.46 -7.66
CA GLN A 29 5.44 -24.78 -8.25
C GLN A 29 5.36 -24.99 -9.77
N LEU A 30 4.33 -25.71 -10.23
CA LEU A 30 4.11 -26.00 -11.65
C LEU A 30 3.55 -24.80 -12.41
N GLY A 31 2.86 -23.89 -11.73
CA GLY A 31 2.17 -22.76 -12.35
C GLY A 31 0.93 -23.16 -13.16
N LEU A 32 0.39 -24.36 -12.91
CA LEU A 32 -0.77 -24.92 -13.61
C LEU A 32 -1.86 -25.35 -12.61
N PRO A 33 -3.15 -25.33 -13.00
CA PRO A 33 -4.21 -25.90 -12.17
C PRO A 33 -3.97 -27.39 -11.89
N LEU A 34 -4.23 -27.82 -10.65
CA LEU A 34 -4.21 -29.22 -10.27
C LEU A 34 -5.57 -29.65 -9.74
N ARG A 35 -6.07 -30.77 -10.25
CA ARG A 35 -7.39 -31.31 -9.96
C ARG A 35 -7.28 -32.75 -9.49
N LEU A 36 -7.61 -33.00 -8.22
CA LEU A 36 -7.62 -34.33 -7.63
C LEU A 36 -9.02 -34.67 -7.11
N ASN A 37 -9.61 -35.71 -7.69
CA ASN A 37 -10.98 -36.15 -7.39
C ASN A 37 -11.05 -37.38 -6.48
N HIS A 38 -9.90 -37.84 -5.97
CA HIS A 38 -9.80 -39.02 -5.14
C HIS A 38 -9.07 -38.70 -3.84
N ARG A 39 -9.78 -38.84 -2.72
CA ARG A 39 -9.24 -38.65 -1.36
C ARG A 39 -7.90 -39.34 -1.12
N SER A 40 -7.69 -40.55 -1.65
CA SER A 40 -6.44 -41.32 -1.47
C SER A 40 -5.21 -40.63 -2.07
N LYS A 41 -5.39 -39.71 -3.01
CA LYS A 41 -4.32 -38.91 -3.62
C LYS A 41 -4.14 -37.54 -2.96
N ILE A 42 -4.95 -37.21 -1.94
CA ILE A 42 -4.97 -35.89 -1.29
C ILE A 42 -4.44 -36.00 0.13
N GLU A 43 -3.32 -35.35 0.39
CA GLU A 43 -2.80 -35.20 1.74
C GLU A 43 -3.76 -34.38 2.61
N GLN A 44 -4.11 -34.90 3.78
CA GLN A 44 -5.15 -34.34 4.64
C GLN A 44 -4.52 -33.43 5.70
N PHE A 45 -4.73 -32.13 5.57
CA PHE A 45 -4.18 -31.13 6.48
C PHE A 45 -5.22 -30.53 7.46
N SER A 46 -6.50 -30.88 7.30
CA SER A 46 -7.63 -30.35 8.08
C SER A 46 -8.35 -31.46 8.83
N THR A 47 -9.08 -31.09 9.89
CA THR A 47 -9.99 -31.99 10.60
C THR A 47 -11.20 -32.39 9.76
N ASN A 48 -11.61 -31.53 8.82
CA ASN A 48 -12.68 -31.86 7.88
C ASN A 48 -12.07 -32.59 6.68
N PRO A 49 -12.58 -33.79 6.33
CA PRO A 49 -12.00 -34.58 5.25
C PRO A 49 -12.20 -33.88 3.90
N VAL A 50 -11.12 -33.82 3.12
CA VAL A 50 -11.13 -33.32 1.75
C VAL A 50 -11.22 -34.52 0.80
N HIS A 51 -12.36 -34.64 0.12
CA HIS A 51 -12.67 -35.73 -0.81
C HIS A 51 -12.21 -35.44 -2.24
N CYS A 52 -12.33 -34.18 -2.65
CA CYS A 52 -11.84 -33.64 -3.91
C CYS A 52 -11.28 -32.23 -3.69
N ILE A 53 -10.30 -31.86 -4.51
CA ILE A 53 -9.65 -30.54 -4.46
C ILE A 53 -9.27 -30.08 -5.86
N MET A 54 -9.44 -28.79 -6.10
CA MET A 54 -8.91 -28.09 -7.26
C MET A 54 -8.10 -26.89 -6.77
N ALA A 55 -6.81 -26.90 -7.07
CA ALA A 55 -5.88 -25.84 -6.74
C ALA A 55 -5.55 -25.07 -8.03
N VAL A 56 -5.83 -23.78 -8.05
CA VAL A 56 -5.62 -22.92 -9.21
C VAL A 56 -4.66 -21.79 -8.84
N PRO A 57 -3.48 -21.69 -9.48
CA PRO A 57 -2.53 -20.64 -9.17
C PRO A 57 -3.03 -19.28 -9.68
N LEU A 58 -2.80 -18.24 -8.89
CA LEU A 58 -3.05 -16.85 -9.25
C LEU A 58 -1.76 -16.26 -9.84
N ILE A 59 -1.68 -16.17 -11.15
CA ILE A 59 -0.46 -15.71 -11.84
C ILE A 59 -0.76 -14.41 -12.58
N TYR A 60 0.13 -13.42 -12.44
CA TYR A 60 0.07 -12.18 -13.21
C TYR A 60 1.47 -11.84 -13.74
N GLY A 61 1.59 -11.65 -15.06
CA GLY A 61 2.88 -11.32 -15.69
C GLY A 61 3.99 -12.35 -15.42
N GLY A 62 3.64 -13.64 -15.34
CA GLY A 62 4.58 -14.73 -15.01
C GLY A 62 4.93 -14.87 -13.53
N ARG A 63 4.46 -13.97 -12.66
CA ARG A 63 4.68 -14.04 -11.21
C ARG A 63 3.51 -14.69 -10.49
N LEU A 64 3.81 -15.68 -9.64
CA LEU A 64 2.84 -16.28 -8.72
C LEU A 64 2.47 -15.28 -7.61
N LEU A 65 1.18 -14.98 -7.48
CA LEU A 65 0.61 -14.12 -6.44
C LEU A 65 0.01 -14.91 -5.27
N GLY A 66 -0.36 -16.18 -5.50
CA GLY A 66 -0.98 -17.08 -4.53
C GLY A 66 -1.65 -18.27 -5.22
N VAL A 67 -2.43 -19.06 -4.47
CA VAL A 67 -3.22 -20.20 -4.99
C VAL A 67 -4.62 -20.15 -4.40
N ILE A 68 -5.64 -20.37 -5.23
CA ILE A 68 -7.01 -20.61 -4.78
C ILE A 68 -7.22 -22.12 -4.66
N ASN A 69 -7.66 -22.57 -3.48
CA ASN A 69 -8.09 -23.94 -3.26
C ASN A 69 -9.61 -24.00 -3.19
N LEU A 70 -10.19 -24.87 -4.01
CA LEU A 70 -11.59 -25.27 -3.91
C LEU A 70 -11.62 -26.73 -3.44
N THR A 71 -12.36 -27.00 -2.37
CA THR A 71 -12.45 -28.34 -1.76
C THR A 71 -13.90 -28.77 -1.64
N ASN A 72 -14.15 -30.08 -1.78
CA ASN A 72 -15.47 -30.70 -1.59
C ASN A 72 -16.57 -30.00 -2.41
N LYS A 73 -16.60 -30.30 -3.72
CA LYS A 73 -17.66 -29.81 -4.61
C LYS A 73 -19.03 -30.22 -4.06
N VAL A 74 -19.93 -29.26 -3.99
CA VAL A 74 -21.35 -29.47 -3.65
C VAL A 74 -22.18 -29.65 -4.92
N ASP A 75 -23.27 -30.39 -4.83
CA ASP A 75 -24.24 -30.53 -5.90
C ASP A 75 -25.12 -29.27 -6.07
N ALA A 76 -26.02 -29.27 -7.05
CA ALA A 76 -26.91 -28.15 -7.34
C ALA A 76 -27.91 -27.85 -6.21
N ASP A 77 -28.19 -28.83 -5.34
CA ASP A 77 -29.07 -28.69 -4.18
C ASP A 77 -28.29 -28.23 -2.92
N GLY A 78 -26.98 -28.02 -3.04
CA GLY A 78 -26.10 -27.58 -1.96
C GLY A 78 -25.72 -28.70 -0.99
N ASN A 79 -26.00 -29.95 -1.31
CA ASN A 79 -25.52 -31.08 -0.53
C ASN A 79 -24.07 -31.39 -0.93
N GLU A 80 -23.27 -31.88 0.02
CA GLU A 80 -21.94 -32.41 -0.30
C GLU A 80 -22.13 -33.57 -1.28
N ASP A 81 -21.68 -33.40 -2.53
CA ASP A 81 -21.81 -34.43 -3.54
C ASP A 81 -20.88 -35.60 -3.12
N PRO A 82 -21.41 -36.80 -2.81
CA PRO A 82 -20.59 -37.94 -2.38
C PRO A 82 -19.58 -38.37 -3.45
N VAL A 83 -19.79 -37.94 -4.70
CA VAL A 83 -18.98 -38.21 -5.88
C VAL A 83 -18.61 -36.91 -6.59
N GLY A 84 -18.64 -35.75 -5.91
CA GLY A 84 -18.46 -34.41 -6.50
C GLY A 84 -17.10 -34.21 -7.13
N ARG A 85 -16.95 -34.65 -8.38
CA ARG A 85 -15.70 -34.53 -9.12
C ARG A 85 -15.68 -33.18 -9.82
N TYR A 86 -14.60 -32.45 -9.62
CA TYR A 86 -14.28 -31.34 -10.51
C TYR A 86 -14.09 -31.90 -11.92
N THR A 87 -14.69 -31.23 -12.89
CA THR A 87 -14.60 -31.51 -14.33
C THR A 87 -13.60 -30.55 -14.96
N GLU A 88 -13.26 -30.79 -16.23
CA GLU A 88 -12.46 -29.83 -17.02
C GLU A 88 -13.17 -28.49 -17.18
N GLN A 89 -14.51 -28.48 -17.26
CA GLN A 89 -15.28 -27.24 -17.33
C GLN A 89 -15.17 -26.43 -16.02
N ASP A 90 -15.18 -27.11 -14.87
CA ASP A 90 -14.95 -26.45 -13.57
C ASP A 90 -13.54 -25.86 -13.51
N GLU A 91 -12.55 -26.57 -14.05
CA GLU A 91 -11.15 -26.12 -14.13
C GLU A 91 -11.01 -24.88 -15.01
N GLN A 92 -11.61 -24.87 -16.20
CA GLN A 92 -11.61 -23.71 -17.09
C GLN A 92 -12.28 -22.49 -16.45
N LEU A 93 -13.43 -22.70 -15.78
CA LEU A 93 -14.13 -21.64 -15.06
C LEU A 93 -13.28 -21.09 -13.91
N ALA A 94 -12.71 -21.97 -13.09
CA ALA A 94 -11.87 -21.58 -11.97
C ALA A 94 -10.59 -20.88 -12.43
N LYS A 95 -9.99 -21.30 -13.54
CA LYS A 95 -8.87 -20.59 -14.19
C LYS A 95 -9.28 -19.19 -14.62
N GLY A 96 -10.42 -19.03 -15.28
CA GLY A 96 -10.93 -17.70 -15.67
C GLY A 96 -11.14 -16.77 -14.47
N LEU A 97 -11.72 -17.30 -13.38
CA LEU A 97 -11.88 -16.55 -12.13
C LEU A 97 -10.54 -16.22 -11.47
N ALA A 98 -9.59 -17.16 -11.48
CA ALA A 98 -8.24 -16.97 -10.95
C ALA A 98 -7.48 -15.90 -11.72
N ASP A 99 -7.57 -15.89 -13.05
CA ASP A 99 -6.95 -14.87 -13.91
C ASP A 99 -7.54 -13.48 -13.59
N GLN A 100 -8.86 -13.36 -13.46
CA GLN A 100 -9.51 -12.10 -13.07
C GLN A 100 -9.14 -11.67 -11.65
N ALA A 101 -9.08 -12.60 -10.70
CA ALA A 101 -8.66 -12.34 -9.33
C ALA A 101 -7.20 -11.89 -9.26
N ALA A 102 -6.30 -12.53 -10.02
CA ALA A 102 -4.90 -12.16 -10.11
C ALA A 102 -4.71 -10.75 -10.66
N GLN A 103 -5.45 -10.38 -11.71
CA GLN A 103 -5.46 -9.02 -12.25
C GLN A 103 -5.94 -7.99 -11.21
N ASN A 104 -7.04 -8.27 -10.52
CA ASN A 104 -7.59 -7.36 -9.52
C ASN A 104 -6.66 -7.24 -8.30
N LEU A 105 -6.05 -8.33 -7.85
CA LEU A 105 -5.08 -8.34 -6.77
C LEU A 105 -3.82 -7.54 -7.14
N HIS A 106 -3.33 -7.70 -8.37
CA HIS A 106 -2.21 -6.92 -8.87
C HIS A 106 -2.54 -5.43 -8.92
N LYS A 107 -3.70 -5.06 -9.48
CA LYS A 107 -4.19 -3.67 -9.50
C LYS A 107 -4.31 -3.09 -8.09
N ALA A 108 -4.85 -3.84 -7.14
CA ALA A 108 -4.96 -3.41 -5.75
C ALA A 108 -3.58 -3.17 -5.13
N ARG A 109 -2.61 -4.08 -5.33
CA ARG A 109 -1.23 -3.91 -4.85
C ARG A 109 -0.54 -2.69 -5.47
N LEU A 110 -0.73 -2.46 -6.78
CA LEU A 110 -0.21 -1.27 -7.46
C LEU A 110 -0.83 0.01 -6.89
N TYR A 111 -2.15 0.01 -6.69
CA TYR A 111 -2.85 1.13 -6.09
C TYR A 111 -2.31 1.40 -4.68
N ASP A 112 -2.25 0.39 -3.81
CA ASP A 112 -1.71 0.51 -2.45
C ASP A 112 -0.28 1.04 -2.45
N ALA A 113 0.59 0.52 -3.31
CA ALA A 113 1.95 1.01 -3.46
C ALA A 113 2.03 2.45 -4.01
N SER A 114 1.02 2.90 -4.76
CA SER A 114 0.94 4.27 -5.29
C SER A 114 0.43 5.29 -4.27
N ILE A 115 -0.30 4.85 -3.26
CA ILE A 115 -0.91 5.71 -2.22
C ILE A 115 -0.21 5.62 -0.87
N THR A 116 0.81 4.78 -0.73
CA THR A 116 1.52 4.53 0.54
C THR A 116 2.95 5.05 0.45
N ASP A 117 3.42 5.73 1.49
CA ASP A 117 4.80 6.12 1.66
C ASP A 117 5.65 4.90 2.04
N ARG A 118 6.71 4.64 1.29
CA ARG A 118 7.51 3.41 1.44
C ARG A 118 8.31 3.36 2.73
N LEU A 119 8.72 4.50 3.27
CA LEU A 119 9.53 4.55 4.49
C LEU A 119 8.66 4.32 5.72
N THR A 120 7.56 5.08 5.82
CA THR A 120 6.73 5.13 7.03
C THR A 120 5.57 4.14 7.03
N GLY A 121 5.16 3.64 5.87
CA GLY A 121 3.96 2.81 5.72
C GLY A 121 2.64 3.57 5.82
N LEU A 122 2.66 4.88 6.12
CA LEU A 122 1.47 5.73 6.10
C LEU A 122 1.02 6.02 4.67
N LYS A 123 -0.20 6.55 4.53
CA LYS A 123 -0.67 7.06 3.24
C LYS A 123 0.10 8.32 2.85
N ASN A 124 0.34 8.51 1.56
CA ASN A 124 1.16 9.62 1.06
C ASN A 124 0.32 10.88 0.77
N ASN A 125 1.00 11.98 0.43
CA ASN A 125 0.36 13.27 0.11
C ASN A 125 -0.72 13.16 -0.99
N ARG A 126 -0.50 12.35 -2.04
CA ARG A 126 -1.52 12.16 -3.08
C ARG A 126 -2.82 11.65 -2.48
N HIS A 127 -2.74 10.65 -1.62
CA HIS A 127 -3.91 10.10 -0.97
C HIS A 127 -4.52 11.03 0.08
N PHE A 128 -3.69 11.82 0.77
CA PHE A 128 -4.17 12.86 1.67
C PHE A 128 -5.11 13.84 0.95
N GLN A 129 -4.70 14.37 -0.21
CA GLN A 129 -5.53 15.29 -0.99
C GLN A 129 -6.88 14.66 -1.39
N GLU A 130 -6.84 13.41 -1.89
CA GLU A 130 -8.05 12.66 -2.23
C GLU A 130 -9.00 12.46 -1.03
N GLN A 131 -8.44 12.15 0.15
CA GLN A 131 -9.26 11.93 1.35
C GLN A 131 -9.78 13.23 1.95
N LEU A 132 -9.02 14.32 1.90
CA LEU A 132 -9.44 15.62 2.41
C LEU A 132 -10.71 16.09 1.68
N ASP A 133 -10.68 16.10 0.34
CA ASP A 133 -11.84 16.50 -0.47
C ASP A 133 -13.05 15.59 -0.20
N LYS A 134 -12.82 14.28 -0.11
CA LYS A 134 -13.86 13.30 0.16
C LYS A 134 -14.50 13.49 1.54
N GLN A 135 -13.70 13.68 2.59
CA GLN A 135 -14.23 13.85 3.94
C GLN A 135 -14.96 15.18 4.10
N LEU A 136 -14.48 16.26 3.49
CA LEU A 136 -15.20 17.53 3.47
C LEU A 136 -16.56 17.41 2.78
N ALA A 137 -16.64 16.73 1.64
CA ALA A 137 -17.90 16.48 0.95
C ALA A 137 -18.88 15.60 1.78
N GLN A 138 -18.35 14.76 2.66
CA GLN A 138 -19.13 13.90 3.55
C GLN A 138 -19.50 14.58 4.88
N THR A 139 -18.84 15.69 5.23
CA THR A 139 -19.06 16.42 6.47
C THR A 139 -20.37 17.20 6.36
N GLY A 140 -21.44 16.61 6.89
CA GLY A 140 -22.78 17.20 6.90
C GLY A 140 -23.04 18.10 8.11
N ARG A 141 -24.17 18.81 8.08
CA ARG A 141 -24.61 19.74 9.14
C ARG A 141 -24.76 19.10 10.52
N ASP A 142 -25.04 17.80 10.58
CA ASP A 142 -25.30 17.08 11.84
C ASP A 142 -24.05 16.35 12.37
N SER A 143 -22.90 16.47 11.69
CA SER A 143 -21.62 15.94 12.19
C SER A 143 -20.94 16.93 13.13
N LYS A 144 -20.03 16.44 13.97
CA LYS A 144 -19.13 17.29 14.76
C LYS A 144 -18.06 18.02 13.92
N GLY A 145 -18.07 17.82 12.60
CA GLY A 145 -17.14 18.45 11.68
C GLY A 145 -15.93 17.57 11.35
N LEU A 146 -14.92 18.21 10.78
CA LEU A 146 -13.65 17.61 10.39
C LEU A 146 -12.51 18.44 10.96
N CYS A 147 -11.62 17.82 11.72
CA CYS A 147 -10.36 18.45 12.13
C CYS A 147 -9.22 18.01 11.22
N LEU A 148 -8.48 18.99 10.69
CA LEU A 148 -7.19 18.78 10.04
C LEU A 148 -6.09 19.15 11.02
N ALA A 149 -5.12 18.27 11.18
CA ALA A 149 -3.88 18.58 11.86
C ALA A 149 -2.68 18.43 10.94
N ILE A 150 -1.78 19.40 10.98
CA ILE A 150 -0.47 19.37 10.32
C ILE A 150 0.59 19.29 11.41
N ILE A 151 1.48 18.33 11.28
CA ILE A 151 2.48 17.94 12.27
C ILE A 151 3.85 18.04 11.61
N ASP A 152 4.82 18.60 12.32
CA ASP A 152 6.20 18.69 11.87
C ASP A 152 7.17 18.30 12.99
N ILE A 153 8.16 17.49 12.66
CA ILE A 153 9.20 17.08 13.61
C ILE A 153 10.18 18.25 13.82
N ASP A 154 10.30 18.68 15.07
CA ASP A 154 11.04 19.89 15.41
C ASP A 154 12.54 19.73 15.13
N LEU A 155 13.08 20.68 14.36
CA LEU A 155 14.52 20.79 14.07
C LEU A 155 15.08 19.53 13.38
N PHE A 156 14.28 18.81 12.60
CA PHE A 156 14.66 17.52 12.01
C PHE A 156 15.89 17.60 11.09
N LYS A 157 16.06 18.70 10.34
CA LYS A 157 17.31 18.94 9.60
C LYS A 157 18.54 18.91 10.51
N ARG A 158 18.51 19.64 11.63
CA ARG A 158 19.62 19.67 12.61
C ARG A 158 19.85 18.31 13.24
N PHE A 159 18.78 17.56 13.49
CA PHE A 159 18.85 16.19 13.96
C PHE A 159 19.59 15.30 12.95
N ASN A 160 19.22 15.35 11.67
CA ASN A 160 19.90 14.61 10.60
C ASN A 160 21.36 15.02 10.43
N ASP A 161 21.66 16.32 10.52
CA ASP A 161 23.04 16.82 10.45
C ASP A 161 23.90 16.27 11.61
N THR A 162 23.28 15.96 12.76
CA THR A 162 23.96 15.45 13.95
C THR A 162 24.08 13.92 13.97
N TRP A 163 23.03 13.21 13.56
CA TRP A 163 22.89 11.76 13.75
C TRP A 163 22.88 10.95 12.44
N GLY A 164 22.86 11.64 11.30
CA GLY A 164 22.80 11.06 9.97
C GLY A 164 21.38 10.68 9.54
N HIS A 165 21.16 10.63 8.23
CA HIS A 165 19.85 10.35 7.64
C HIS A 165 19.22 9.03 8.08
N LYS A 166 20.02 7.98 8.32
CA LYS A 166 19.49 6.69 8.80
C LYS A 166 18.83 6.78 10.17
N ALA A 167 19.35 7.64 11.06
CA ALA A 167 18.72 7.92 12.34
C ALA A 167 17.43 8.73 12.15
N GLY A 168 17.42 9.65 11.19
CA GLY A 168 16.22 10.37 10.77
C GLY A 168 15.11 9.45 10.28
N ASP A 169 15.45 8.53 9.38
CA ASP A 169 14.54 7.52 8.85
C ASP A 169 13.92 6.68 9.98
N TYR A 170 14.72 6.28 10.97
CA TYR A 170 14.24 5.60 12.16
C TYR A 170 13.22 6.43 12.95
N VAL A 171 13.51 7.72 13.18
CA VAL A 171 12.58 8.63 13.86
C VAL A 171 11.28 8.80 13.08
N LEU A 172 11.34 8.93 11.75
CA LEU A 172 10.15 9.04 10.89
C LEU A 172 9.27 7.79 10.97
N MET A 173 9.88 6.60 10.91
CA MET A 173 9.16 5.33 11.10
C MET A 173 8.52 5.23 12.49
N ARG A 174 9.22 5.71 13.54
CA ARG A 174 8.70 5.69 14.90
C ARG A 174 7.53 6.66 15.07
N ALA A 175 7.64 7.87 14.54
CA ALA A 175 6.58 8.87 14.54
C ALA A 175 5.32 8.35 13.83
N ALA A 176 5.50 7.77 12.65
CA ALA A 176 4.43 7.16 11.88
C ALA A 176 3.68 6.08 12.66
N ARG A 177 4.40 5.20 13.37
CA ARG A 177 3.79 4.16 14.18
C ARG A 177 2.99 4.71 15.36
N ILE A 178 3.52 5.69 16.08
CA ILE A 178 2.82 6.34 17.19
C ILE A 178 1.54 7.01 16.69
N LEU A 179 1.61 7.66 15.52
CA LEU A 179 0.46 8.31 14.89
C LEU A 179 -0.61 7.30 14.44
N GLU A 180 -0.19 6.17 13.85
CA GLU A 180 -1.09 5.09 13.44
C GLU A 180 -1.80 4.44 14.64
N GLU A 181 -1.08 4.21 15.74
CA GLU A 181 -1.63 3.69 16.99
C GLU A 181 -2.67 4.66 17.59
N SER A 182 -2.41 5.97 17.53
CA SER A 182 -3.36 7.01 17.94
C SER A 182 -4.66 6.96 17.10
N CYS A 183 -4.53 6.93 15.77
CA CYS A 183 -5.68 6.90 14.85
C CYS A 183 -6.49 5.58 14.93
N ARG A 184 -5.83 4.46 15.22
CA ARG A 184 -6.49 3.14 15.33
C ARG A 184 -7.48 3.08 16.50
N THR A 185 -7.24 3.86 17.55
CA THR A 185 -8.08 3.87 18.76
C THR A 185 -9.49 4.39 18.46
N THR A 186 -9.63 5.34 17.53
CA THR A 186 -10.92 5.88 17.08
C THR A 186 -11.49 5.08 15.91
N GLY A 187 -10.62 4.52 15.07
CA GLY A 187 -10.97 3.64 13.93
C GLY A 187 -11.48 4.38 12.69
N GLN A 188 -11.63 5.71 12.74
CA GLN A 188 -12.09 6.56 11.64
C GLN A 188 -11.03 7.57 11.19
N ASP A 189 -10.05 7.87 12.04
CA ASP A 189 -9.00 8.85 11.75
C ASP A 189 -7.99 8.31 10.73
N LEU A 190 -7.47 9.22 9.90
CA LEU A 190 -6.50 8.88 8.86
C LEU A 190 -5.21 9.67 9.05
N ALA A 191 -4.09 8.96 9.08
CA ALA A 191 -2.75 9.53 9.16
C ALA A 191 -2.01 9.43 7.82
N PHE A 192 -1.28 10.49 7.49
CA PHE A 192 -0.57 10.64 6.23
C PHE A 192 0.84 11.18 6.45
N ARG A 193 1.78 10.77 5.60
CA ARG A 193 3.04 11.49 5.42
C ARG A 193 2.86 12.48 4.28
N TYR A 194 2.91 13.77 4.61
CA TYR A 194 2.68 14.86 3.67
C TYR A 194 3.97 15.30 2.99
N GLY A 195 5.05 15.43 3.76
CA GLY A 195 6.34 15.92 3.32
C GLY A 195 7.51 15.08 3.83
N GLY A 196 8.71 15.66 3.82
CA GLY A 196 9.93 15.00 4.29
C GLY A 196 9.86 14.64 5.78
N GLU A 197 9.48 15.61 6.60
CA GLU A 197 9.35 15.53 8.08
C GLU A 197 7.95 15.90 8.57
N GLU A 198 7.01 16.04 7.63
CA GLU A 198 5.66 16.57 7.86
C GLU A 198 4.61 15.46 7.72
N PHE A 199 3.67 15.43 8.66
CA PHE A 199 2.55 14.51 8.70
C PHE A 199 1.23 15.28 8.74
N CYS A 200 0.18 14.69 8.17
CA CYS A 200 -1.17 15.21 8.31
C CYS A 200 -2.06 14.15 8.98
N VAL A 201 -3.05 14.61 9.74
CA VAL A 201 -4.11 13.77 10.30
C VAL A 201 -5.46 14.37 9.96
N LEU A 202 -6.37 13.53 9.48
CA LEU A 202 -7.78 13.86 9.33
C LEU A 202 -8.57 13.16 10.45
N LEU A 203 -9.17 13.97 11.32
CA LEU A 203 -9.97 13.54 12.46
C LEU A 203 -11.45 13.76 12.12
N SER A 204 -12.13 12.69 11.68
CA SER A 204 -13.52 12.75 11.23
C SER A 204 -14.48 12.81 12.41
N ASP A 205 -15.60 13.53 12.25
CA ASP A 205 -16.65 13.65 13.27
C ASP A 205 -16.09 14.01 14.65
N THR A 206 -15.15 14.96 14.68
CA THR A 206 -14.38 15.33 15.86
C THR A 206 -14.42 16.85 16.07
N ASP A 207 -14.81 17.26 17.28
CA ASP A 207 -14.74 18.66 17.71
C ASP A 207 -13.30 19.08 18.07
N LEU A 208 -13.07 20.38 18.08
CA LEU A 208 -11.73 20.95 18.22
C LEU A 208 -11.05 20.62 19.57
N GLU A 209 -11.82 20.52 20.66
CA GLU A 209 -11.31 20.17 21.99
C GLU A 209 -10.85 18.71 22.06
N THR A 210 -11.65 17.80 21.49
CA THR A 210 -11.31 16.39 21.36
C THR A 210 -10.07 16.20 20.50
N ALA A 211 -10.01 16.87 19.35
CA ALA A 211 -8.84 16.85 18.47
C ALA A 211 -7.57 17.36 19.17
N HIS A 212 -7.68 18.48 19.89
CA HIS A 212 -6.56 19.03 20.66
C HIS A 212 -6.05 18.04 21.71
N THR A 213 -6.96 17.41 22.45
CA THR A 213 -6.62 16.41 23.49
C THR A 213 -5.89 15.21 22.90
N GLN A 214 -6.40 14.66 21.80
CA GLN A 214 -5.80 13.53 21.11
C GLN A 214 -4.40 13.86 20.56
N LEU A 215 -4.23 15.06 20.01
CA LEU A 215 -2.96 15.47 19.43
C LEU A 215 -1.92 15.91 20.47
N GLU A 216 -2.34 16.42 21.63
CA GLU A 216 -1.45 16.59 22.77
C GLU A 216 -0.98 15.25 23.32
N ALA A 217 -1.84 14.23 23.38
CA ALA A 217 -1.44 12.88 23.76
C ALA A 217 -0.42 12.29 22.77
N PHE A 218 -0.62 12.49 21.46
CA PHE A 218 0.35 12.12 20.44
C PHE A 218 1.69 12.87 20.62
N ARG A 219 1.65 14.19 20.81
CA ARG A 219 2.85 15.02 21.02
C ARG A 219 3.64 14.57 22.24
N ALA A 220 2.95 14.32 23.36
CA ALA A 220 3.57 13.79 24.57
C ALA A 220 4.20 12.41 24.33
N ALA A 221 3.50 11.50 23.64
CA ALA A 221 4.04 10.19 23.30
C ALA A 221 5.29 10.27 22.40
N MET A 222 5.36 11.25 21.50
CA MET A 222 6.54 11.52 20.68
C MET A 222 7.73 11.99 21.51
N GLU A 223 7.50 12.90 22.46
CA GLU A 223 8.51 13.43 23.38
C GLU A 223 9.03 12.37 24.36
N ASP A 224 8.12 11.54 24.90
CA ASP A 224 8.42 10.51 25.90
C ASP A 224 9.00 9.23 25.28
N ALA A 225 8.83 9.03 23.97
CA ALA A 225 9.36 7.84 23.31
C ALA A 225 10.89 7.77 23.42
N GLU A 226 11.38 6.65 23.95
CA GLU A 226 12.81 6.34 23.91
C GLU A 226 13.22 5.97 22.47
N HIS A 227 13.71 6.95 21.72
CA HIS A 227 14.25 6.70 20.37
C HIS A 227 15.68 6.17 20.49
N VAL A 228 15.84 4.85 20.69
CA VAL A 228 17.15 4.22 20.84
C VAL A 228 17.77 3.95 19.47
N TRP A 229 18.88 4.63 19.17
CA TRP A 229 19.66 4.43 17.95
C TRP A 229 21.13 4.22 18.28
N GLN A 230 21.71 3.10 17.85
CA GLN A 230 23.11 2.74 18.13
C GLN A 230 23.51 2.92 19.60
N ASN A 231 22.69 2.38 20.51
CA ASN A 231 22.83 2.48 21.98
C ASN A 231 22.80 3.91 22.54
N ARG A 232 22.25 4.88 21.81
CA ARG A 232 22.01 6.25 22.29
C ARG A 232 20.52 6.53 22.31
N SER A 233 20.05 7.12 23.41
CA SER A 233 18.69 7.66 23.50
C SER A 233 18.65 9.01 22.80
N LEU A 234 17.84 9.10 21.75
CA LEU A 234 17.62 10.31 20.97
C LEU A 234 16.31 10.95 21.45
N ARG A 235 16.31 12.28 21.58
CA ARG A 235 15.10 13.04 21.90
C ARG A 235 14.70 13.86 20.69
N VAL A 236 13.43 13.73 20.32
CA VAL A 236 12.79 14.50 19.26
C VAL A 236 11.41 14.93 19.75
N THR A 237 11.00 16.11 19.35
CA THR A 237 9.68 16.66 19.64
C THR A 237 8.99 16.99 18.33
N CYS A 238 7.70 17.28 18.40
CA CYS A 238 6.95 17.77 17.24
C CYS A 238 6.10 18.97 17.62
N SER A 239 5.86 19.82 16.63
CA SER A 239 4.86 20.89 16.71
C SER A 239 3.65 20.50 15.88
N VAL A 240 2.46 20.91 16.31
CA VAL A 240 1.19 20.57 15.66
C VAL A 240 0.34 21.82 15.48
N GLY A 241 -0.23 21.99 14.30
CA GLY A 241 -1.25 22.99 13.99
C GLY A 241 -2.58 22.33 13.66
N ILE A 242 -3.67 22.76 14.28
CA ILE A 242 -5.01 22.19 14.10
C ILE A 242 -5.94 23.27 13.53
N CYS A 243 -6.77 22.90 12.55
CA CYS A 243 -7.92 23.69 12.14
C CYS A 243 -9.17 22.79 12.06
N HIS A 244 -10.33 23.36 12.36
CA HIS A 244 -11.62 22.66 12.33
C HIS A 244 -12.49 23.19 11.19
N TYR A 245 -13.21 22.30 10.53
CA TYR A 245 -14.27 22.61 9.58
C TYR A 245 -15.61 22.16 10.15
N PRO A 246 -16.66 23.00 10.11
CA PRO A 246 -16.74 24.28 9.40
C PRO A 246 -16.40 25.53 10.25
N GLU A 247 -16.10 25.39 11.55
CA GLU A 247 -15.99 26.56 12.43
C GLU A 247 -14.76 27.43 12.13
N GLY A 248 -13.65 26.81 11.77
CA GLY A 248 -12.38 27.46 11.49
C GLY A 248 -12.09 27.71 10.02
N ALA A 249 -12.78 27.02 9.10
CA ALA A 249 -12.50 27.08 7.67
C ALA A 249 -13.74 26.86 6.80
N THR A 250 -13.70 27.37 5.57
CA THR A 250 -14.83 27.32 4.63
C THR A 250 -14.69 26.27 3.53
N ASN A 251 -13.46 25.83 3.24
CA ASN A 251 -13.14 24.87 2.18
C ASN A 251 -11.78 24.18 2.46
N ALA A 252 -11.41 23.20 1.63
CA ALA A 252 -10.18 22.41 1.79
C ALA A 252 -8.90 23.26 1.84
N HIS A 253 -8.80 24.26 0.95
CA HIS A 253 -7.62 25.12 0.88
C HIS A 253 -7.50 26.01 2.13
N ASP A 254 -8.59 26.65 2.53
CA ASP A 254 -8.67 27.48 3.74
C ASP A 254 -8.38 26.65 5.01
N LEU A 255 -8.87 25.42 5.07
CA LEU A 255 -8.62 24.49 6.19
C LEU A 255 -7.13 24.15 6.31
N PHE A 256 -6.46 23.87 5.17
CA PHE A 256 -5.04 23.58 5.14
C PHE A 256 -4.20 24.80 5.53
N GLU A 257 -4.43 25.96 4.91
CA GLU A 257 -3.70 27.21 5.19
C GLU A 257 -3.80 27.61 6.66
N ARG A 258 -4.97 27.46 7.28
CA ARG A 258 -5.17 27.80 8.69
C ARG A 258 -4.52 26.80 9.64
N ALA A 259 -4.52 25.51 9.30
CA ALA A 259 -3.78 24.52 10.07
C ALA A 259 -2.27 24.76 9.97
N ASP A 260 -1.75 25.13 8.79
CA ASP A 260 -0.34 25.45 8.59
C ASP A 260 0.07 26.73 9.34
N ALA A 261 -0.76 27.78 9.30
CA ALA A 261 -0.55 28.99 10.08
C ALA A 261 -0.51 28.72 11.59
N ALA A 262 -1.38 27.81 12.08
CA ALA A 262 -1.35 27.37 13.47
C ALA A 262 -0.05 26.61 13.81
N LEU A 263 0.41 25.73 12.92
CA LEU A 263 1.68 25.01 13.08
C LEU A 263 2.86 25.99 13.13
N TYR A 264 2.88 26.98 12.24
CA TYR A 264 3.88 28.03 12.24
C TYR A 264 3.87 28.81 13.57
N ALA A 265 2.70 29.15 14.10
CA ALA A 265 2.56 29.77 15.40
C ALA A 265 3.09 28.88 16.54
N ALA A 266 2.84 27.57 16.51
CA ALA A 266 3.42 26.61 17.46
C ALA A 266 4.96 26.63 17.43
N LYS A 267 5.55 26.62 16.22
CA LYS A 267 7.00 26.68 16.03
C LYS A 267 7.60 28.00 16.55
N GLN A 268 6.93 29.13 16.33
CA GLN A 268 7.38 30.44 16.80
C GLN A 268 7.23 30.61 18.31
N ALA A 269 6.20 30.02 18.91
CA ALA A 269 5.96 30.09 20.35
C ALA A 269 6.91 29.20 21.18
N GLY A 270 7.87 28.50 20.54
CA GLY A 270 8.89 27.70 21.21
C GLY A 270 8.86 26.21 20.90
N ARG A 271 8.06 25.78 19.91
CA ARG A 271 7.95 24.37 19.46
C ARG A 271 7.36 23.46 20.55
N ASN A 272 7.37 22.14 20.29
CA ASN A 272 6.89 21.09 21.18
C ASN A 272 5.52 21.40 21.79
N ARG A 273 4.55 21.74 20.95
CA ARG A 273 3.19 22.10 21.37
C ARG A 273 2.17 21.91 20.26
N VAL A 274 0.91 21.81 20.67
CA VAL A 274 -0.23 21.92 19.79
C VAL A 274 -0.73 23.37 19.79
N ALA A 275 -1.02 23.90 18.60
CA ALA A 275 -1.68 25.19 18.42
C ALA A 275 -2.92 25.01 17.55
N VAL A 276 -3.95 25.81 17.84
CA VAL A 276 -5.22 25.80 17.15
C VAL A 276 -5.35 27.07 16.33
N SER A 277 -5.85 26.96 15.10
CA SER A 277 -6.13 28.12 14.25
C SER A 277 -7.13 29.03 14.95
N GLN A 278 -6.77 30.30 15.13
CA GLN A 278 -7.72 31.27 15.68
C GLN A 278 -8.70 31.67 14.59
N VAL A 279 -9.99 31.65 14.90
CA VAL A 279 -11.04 32.22 14.05
C VAL A 279 -10.94 33.73 14.16
N THR A 280 -10.13 34.38 13.34
CA THR A 280 -10.34 35.80 13.06
C THR A 280 -11.41 35.89 11.98
N ALA A 281 -12.59 36.36 12.37
CA ALA A 281 -13.50 36.98 11.43
C ALA A 281 -12.71 38.11 10.75
N GLU A 282 -12.60 38.03 9.42
CA GLU A 282 -11.75 38.87 8.55
C GLU A 282 -10.26 38.50 8.57
N LEU A 283 -9.83 37.78 7.53
CA LEU A 283 -8.44 37.88 7.06
C LEU A 283 -8.40 39.07 6.10
N ASP A 284 -7.76 40.16 6.53
CA ASP A 284 -7.20 41.12 5.59
C ASP A 284 -6.28 40.36 4.62
N PRO A 285 -6.32 40.65 3.30
CA PRO A 285 -5.48 39.96 2.34
C PRO A 285 -4.01 40.18 2.71
N VAL A 286 -3.32 39.07 3.02
CA VAL A 286 -1.88 39.03 3.23
C VAL A 286 -1.20 39.64 2.00
N GLN A 287 -0.55 40.79 2.20
CA GLN A 287 0.37 41.35 1.22
C GLN A 287 1.52 40.36 1.01
N VAL A 288 1.54 39.73 -0.16
CA VAL A 288 2.69 38.94 -0.63
C VAL A 288 3.89 39.89 -0.75
N VAL A 289 4.74 39.93 0.28
CA VAL A 289 6.06 40.55 0.19
C VAL A 289 6.91 39.64 -0.68
N LYS A 290 7.07 40.02 -1.96
CA LYS A 290 8.08 39.44 -2.84
C LYS A 290 9.46 39.61 -2.20
N PRO A 291 10.32 38.58 -2.17
CA PRO A 291 11.70 38.76 -1.74
C PRO A 291 12.43 39.72 -2.70
N ALA A 292 13.27 40.56 -2.11
CA ALA A 292 13.95 41.67 -2.76
C ALA A 292 14.96 41.20 -3.83
N GLY A 293 14.78 41.73 -5.04
CA GLY A 293 15.83 42.18 -5.98
C GLY A 293 16.97 41.24 -6.33
N GLU A 294 16.93 40.71 -7.56
CA GLU A 294 18.13 40.50 -8.38
C GLU A 294 18.05 41.36 -9.66
N PRO A 295 19.20 41.86 -10.17
CA PRO A 295 19.24 43.00 -11.08
C PRO A 295 18.87 42.67 -12.52
N SER A 296 18.25 43.67 -13.15
CA SER A 296 17.91 43.78 -14.57
C SER A 296 19.05 43.35 -15.50
N ALA A 297 18.81 42.31 -16.30
CA ALA A 297 19.55 42.02 -17.52
C ALA A 297 18.60 42.11 -18.72
N THR A 298 19.00 42.93 -19.69
CA THR A 298 18.30 43.22 -20.95
C THR A 298 18.02 41.95 -21.77
N PRO A 299 16.87 41.85 -22.47
CA PRO A 299 16.54 40.68 -23.27
C PRO A 299 17.38 40.62 -24.54
N THR A 300 18.07 39.49 -24.73
CA THR A 300 18.67 39.07 -26.02
C THR A 300 17.58 38.45 -26.91
N PRO A 301 17.66 38.52 -28.25
CA PRO A 301 16.60 38.03 -29.12
C PRO A 301 16.53 36.49 -29.14
N VAL A 302 15.30 35.98 -29.20
CA VAL A 302 14.96 34.56 -29.36
C VAL A 302 15.37 34.09 -30.77
N PRO A 303 16.05 32.93 -30.94
CA PRO A 303 16.25 32.33 -32.26
C PRO A 303 14.98 31.59 -32.73
N ASP A 304 14.79 31.56 -34.05
CA ASP A 304 13.61 31.00 -34.73
C ASP A 304 13.28 29.54 -34.37
N PRO A 305 11.99 29.15 -34.47
CA PRO A 305 11.55 27.79 -34.16
C PRO A 305 12.12 26.75 -35.14
N ILE A 306 12.71 25.69 -34.59
CA ILE A 306 13.13 24.50 -35.34
C ILE A 306 11.88 23.83 -35.94
N GLN A 307 11.82 23.75 -37.28
CA GLN A 307 10.82 22.91 -37.96
C GLN A 307 11.11 21.43 -37.70
N VAL A 308 10.24 20.79 -36.93
CA VAL A 308 10.21 19.32 -36.79
C VAL A 308 9.46 18.76 -38.01
N GLY A 309 10.18 18.06 -38.89
CA GLY A 309 9.58 17.32 -40.00
C GLY A 309 8.69 16.16 -39.52
N PRO A 310 7.77 15.66 -40.37
CA PRO A 310 6.83 14.62 -39.98
C PRO A 310 7.52 13.30 -39.58
N PRO A 311 6.91 12.52 -38.67
CA PRO A 311 7.49 11.28 -38.17
C PRO A 311 7.68 10.26 -39.29
N ARG A 312 8.88 9.70 -39.37
CA ARG A 312 9.25 8.64 -40.30
C ARG A 312 8.56 7.34 -39.85
N ALA A 313 7.68 6.81 -40.68
CA ALA A 313 7.02 5.53 -40.45
C ALA A 313 8.06 4.40 -40.40
N PHE A 314 8.13 3.69 -39.27
CA PHE A 314 8.83 2.41 -39.18
C PHE A 314 7.96 1.33 -39.82
N LEU A 315 8.36 0.86 -41.00
CA LEU A 315 7.92 -0.41 -41.55
C LEU A 315 8.64 -1.53 -40.79
N PRO A 316 7.96 -2.59 -40.33
CA PRO A 316 8.66 -3.76 -39.82
C PRO A 316 9.34 -4.47 -41.00
N GLU A 317 10.66 -4.63 -40.91
CA GLU A 317 11.42 -5.48 -41.81
C GLU A 317 10.95 -6.93 -41.69
N SER A 318 10.74 -7.53 -42.86
CA SER A 318 10.44 -8.92 -43.09
C SER A 318 11.59 -9.81 -42.61
N ILE A 319 11.39 -10.54 -41.50
CA ILE A 319 12.17 -11.73 -41.21
C ILE A 319 11.46 -12.91 -41.86
N GLY A 320 12.21 -13.60 -42.71
CA GLY A 320 11.73 -14.60 -43.66
C GLY A 320 11.04 -15.81 -43.04
N ALA A 321 10.11 -16.34 -43.83
CA ALA A 321 9.51 -17.64 -43.65
C ALA A 321 10.58 -18.73 -43.57
N ASN A 322 10.54 -19.49 -42.48
CA ASN A 322 10.93 -20.90 -42.49
C ASN A 322 9.74 -21.68 -41.94
N THR A 323 8.94 -22.18 -42.88
CA THR A 323 7.99 -23.26 -42.71
C THR A 323 8.76 -24.56 -42.57
N ASP A 324 8.70 -25.22 -41.40
CA ASP A 324 8.46 -26.67 -41.33
C ASP A 324 8.35 -27.16 -39.87
N SER A 325 7.45 -28.13 -39.67
CA SER A 325 7.13 -28.88 -38.44
C SER A 325 6.21 -28.22 -37.40
N ALA A 326 5.00 -27.87 -37.82
CA ALA A 326 3.85 -27.94 -36.93
C ALA A 326 3.55 -29.42 -36.62
N LEU A 327 3.81 -29.86 -35.39
CA LEU A 327 3.22 -31.09 -34.86
C LEU A 327 1.78 -30.78 -34.42
N PRO A 328 0.79 -31.63 -34.73
CA PRO A 328 -0.60 -31.36 -34.36
C PRO A 328 -0.76 -31.39 -32.83
N ILE A 329 -1.28 -30.30 -32.26
CA ILE A 329 -1.75 -30.24 -30.88
C ILE A 329 -3.17 -30.80 -30.88
N ASP A 330 -3.28 -32.13 -30.86
CA ASP A 330 -4.47 -32.85 -30.44
C ASP A 330 -4.02 -34.16 -29.77
N ALA A 331 -4.59 -34.42 -28.59
CA ALA A 331 -4.41 -35.60 -27.73
C ALA A 331 -3.12 -35.72 -26.91
N PHE A 332 -3.08 -35.05 -25.76
CA PHE A 332 -2.40 -35.56 -24.56
C PHE A 332 -3.35 -35.43 -23.35
N SER A 333 -4.07 -36.51 -23.06
CA SER A 333 -4.77 -36.71 -21.79
C SER A 333 -3.76 -37.09 -20.71
N ALA A 334 -3.82 -36.43 -19.56
CA ALA A 334 -2.91 -36.63 -18.43
C ALA A 334 -3.19 -37.93 -17.62
N GLU A 335 -3.40 -39.06 -18.30
CA GLU A 335 -3.60 -40.37 -17.64
C GLU A 335 -2.40 -41.33 -17.78
N ASP A 336 -1.38 -41.02 -18.59
CA ASP A 336 -0.26 -41.95 -18.89
C ASP A 336 1.15 -41.39 -18.58
N LEU A 337 1.34 -40.56 -17.56
CA LEU A 337 2.69 -40.15 -17.12
C LEU A 337 3.22 -41.08 -16.01
N ASP A 338 4.21 -41.91 -16.38
CA ASP A 338 5.02 -42.73 -15.47
C ASP A 338 5.96 -41.82 -14.64
N PRO A 339 5.94 -41.86 -13.30
CA PRO A 339 6.67 -40.91 -12.45
C PRO A 339 8.21 -40.93 -12.54
N ASP A 340 8.81 -41.88 -13.27
CA ASP A 340 10.29 -42.02 -13.34
C ASP A 340 10.95 -41.44 -14.61
N GLU A 341 10.19 -40.86 -15.55
CA GLU A 341 10.74 -40.16 -16.72
C GLU A 341 10.56 -38.63 -16.63
N PHE A 342 11.42 -37.96 -15.87
CA PHE A 342 11.64 -36.52 -16.02
C PHE A 342 13.08 -36.23 -16.44
N PRO A 343 13.32 -35.61 -17.61
CA PRO A 343 14.63 -35.07 -17.93
C PRO A 343 14.94 -33.89 -16.98
N ARG A 344 16.10 -33.93 -16.34
CA ARG A 344 16.65 -32.78 -15.59
C ARG A 344 16.80 -31.61 -16.56
N ASN A 345 16.08 -30.52 -16.31
CA ASN A 345 16.21 -29.31 -17.11
C ASN A 345 17.18 -28.34 -16.41
N ASP A 346 18.42 -28.31 -16.89
CA ASP A 346 19.52 -27.44 -16.43
C ASP A 346 19.42 -26.03 -17.02
N LEU A 347 18.28 -25.35 -16.84
CA LEU A 347 18.08 -23.99 -17.38
C LEU A 347 17.47 -23.03 -16.35
N LEU A 348 18.26 -22.70 -15.32
CA LEU A 348 18.15 -21.42 -14.60
C LEU A 348 19.56 -20.92 -14.26
N PRO A 349 19.96 -19.70 -14.66
CA PRO A 349 21.13 -19.03 -14.09
C PRO A 349 20.84 -18.63 -12.63
N GLY A 350 21.86 -18.77 -11.78
CA GLY A 350 21.77 -18.76 -10.32
C GLY A 350 21.30 -17.46 -9.65
N ASP A 351 20.71 -17.66 -8.47
CA ASP A 351 20.33 -16.66 -7.47
C ASP A 351 21.55 -15.94 -6.87
N ASP A 352 22.06 -14.89 -7.51
CA ASP A 352 23.13 -14.05 -6.92
C ASP A 352 22.92 -12.53 -7.10
N ASP A 353 21.68 -12.06 -7.25
CA ASP A 353 21.37 -10.61 -7.26
C ASP A 353 20.07 -10.28 -6.51
N ASP A 354 19.96 -10.69 -5.24
CA ASP A 354 18.99 -10.10 -4.31
C ASP A 354 19.67 -8.98 -3.47
N PRO A 355 19.39 -7.69 -3.74
CA PRO A 355 19.96 -6.57 -3.00
C PRO A 355 19.49 -6.48 -1.53
N LEU A 356 18.61 -7.37 -1.05
CA LEU A 356 18.22 -7.46 0.36
C LEU A 356 19.14 -8.32 1.25
N SER A 357 20.04 -9.12 0.68
CA SER A 357 20.93 -9.98 1.48
C SER A 357 22.21 -9.28 1.97
N ALA A 358 22.55 -8.09 1.47
CA ALA A 358 23.77 -7.36 1.82
C ALA A 358 23.65 -6.39 3.02
N MET A 359 22.52 -6.37 3.74
CA MET A 359 22.32 -5.48 4.91
C MET A 359 22.30 -6.20 6.27
N MET A 360 22.58 -7.51 6.31
CA MET A 360 22.65 -8.30 7.55
C MET A 360 23.98 -9.05 7.75
N ALA A 361 25.10 -8.48 7.28
CA ALA A 361 26.45 -8.95 7.61
C ALA A 361 27.25 -7.87 8.35
#